data_AF-A0A7C1GDD0-F1
#
_entry.id   AF-A0A7C1GDD0-F1
#
_cell.length_a   1.000
_cell.length_b   1.000
_cell.length_c   1.000
_cell.angle_alpha   90.00
_cell.angle_beta   90.00
_cell.angle_gamma   90.00
#
_symmetry.space_group_name_H-M   'P 1'
#
loop_
_entity.id
_entity.type
_entity.pdbx_description
1 polymer ?
#
loop_
_entity_poly.entity_id
_entity_poly.type
_entity_poly.pdbx_seq_one_letter_code
_entity_poly.pdbx_strand_id
1 'polypeptide(L)' 'MPTLCLCGIDTGTGKSIATGLLARYLLQQGKTVQTQKLVQTGCTDRPGDILTHRRLMKKGWA' A
#
# COMPACT_ATOMS: atom_id res chain seq x y z
N MET A 1 3.59 -9.17 15.69
CA MET A 1 3.60 -7.94 14.86
C MET A 1 2.16 -7.69 14.41
N PRO A 2 1.58 -6.50 14.63
CA PRO A 2 0.19 -6.25 14.24
C PRO A 2 0.05 -6.31 12.71
N THR A 3 -0.98 -7.01 12.23
CA THR A 3 -1.31 -7.11 10.80
C THR A 3 -2.68 -6.48 10.58
N LEU A 4 -2.76 -5.51 9.66
CA LEU A 4 -4.00 -4.83 9.30
C LEU A 4 -4.39 -5.23 7.87
N CYS A 5 -5.58 -5.82 7.72
CA CYS A 5 -6.15 -6.15 6.42
C CYS A 5 -7.10 -5.04 5.98
N LEU A 6 -6.74 -4.34 4.90
CA LEU A 6 -7.57 -3.27 4.33
C LEU A 6 -8.41 -3.84 3.19
N CYS A 7 -9.69 -4.07 3.48
CA CYS A 7 -10.68 -4.61 2.55
C CYS A 7 -11.59 -3.51 1.99
N GLY A 8 -12.41 -3.86 1.02
CA GLY A 8 -13.37 -2.96 0.40
C GLY A 8 -14.23 -3.73 -0.57
N ILE A 9 -15.52 -3.37 -0.61
CA ILE A 9 -16.57 -4.14 -1.31
C ILE A 9 -16.43 -4.14 -2.82
N ASP A 10 -15.68 -3.18 -3.39
CA ASP A 10 -15.56 -2.99 -4.83
C ASP A 10 -14.11 -2.74 -5.28
N THR A 11 -13.85 -3.01 -6.55
CA THR A 11 -12.64 -2.60 -7.26
C THR A 11 -12.61 -1.08 -7.39
N GLY A 12 -11.44 -0.46 -7.31
CA GLY A 12 -11.34 1.00 -7.43
C GLY A 12 -11.86 1.82 -6.23
N THR A 13 -12.46 1.20 -5.22
CA THR A 13 -12.98 1.88 -4.00
C THR A 13 -11.91 2.56 -3.11
N GLY A 14 -10.64 2.59 -3.55
CA GLY A 14 -9.58 3.34 -2.87
C GLY A 14 -8.71 2.57 -1.88
N LYS A 15 -8.80 1.23 -1.82
CA LYS A 15 -8.00 0.38 -0.91
C LYS A 15 -6.49 0.69 -0.97
N SER A 16 -5.92 0.85 -2.16
CA SER A 16 -4.49 1.11 -2.35
C SER A 16 -4.10 2.51 -1.85
N ILE A 17 -4.98 3.51 -2.01
CA ILE A 17 -4.78 4.86 -1.48
C ILE A 17 -4.81 4.84 0.05
N ALA A 18 -5.83 4.21 0.64
CA ALA A 18 -5.96 4.08 2.08
C ALA A 18 -4.74 3.36 2.70
N THR A 19 -4.27 2.28 2.06
CA THR A 19 -3.08 1.52 2.48
C THR A 19 -1.83 2.41 2.50
N GLY A 20 -1.56 3.14 1.42
CA GLY A 20 -0.40 4.01 1.33
C GLY A 20 -0.42 5.18 2.32
N LEU A 21 -1.59 5.79 2.52
CA LEU A 21 -1.76 6.90 3.47
C LEU A 21 -1.63 6.45 4.93
N LEU A 22 -2.25 5.32 5.29
CA LEU A 22 -2.10 4.73 6.63
C LEU A 22 -0.64 4.37 6.91
N ALA A 23 0.03 3.76 5.93
CA ALA A 23 1.44 3.42 6.05
C ALA A 23 2.31 4.68 6.23
N ARG A 24 2.04 5.76 5.50
CA ARG A 24 2.74 7.04 5.70
C ARG A 24 2.51 7.60 7.10
N TYR A 25 1.28 7.60 7.58
CA TYR A 25 0.95 8.08 8.92
C TYR A 25 1.74 7.30 9.98
N LEU A 26 1.72 5.96 9.92
CA LEU A 26 2.44 5.10 10.86
C LEU A 26 3.96 5.29 10.79
N LEU A 27 4.53 5.46 9.59
CA LEU A 27 5.94 5.81 9.42
C LEU A 27 6.29 7.15 10.10
N GLN A 28 5.41 8.16 9.98
CA GLN A 28 5.59 9.46 10.63
C GLN A 28 5.53 9.37 12.17
N GLN A 29 4.87 8.35 12.71
CA GLN A 29 4.86 8.03 14.14
C GLN A 29 6.06 7.16 14.58
N GLY A 30 7.09 7.02 13.74
CA GLY A 30 8.30 6.26 14.05
C GLY A 30 8.10 4.73 14.02
N LYS A 31 7.01 4.23 13.44
CA LYS A 31 6.78 2.78 13.29
C LYS A 31 7.46 2.24 12.04
N THR A 32 8.00 1.04 12.12
CA THR A 32 8.42 0.27 10.94
C THR A 32 7.20 -0.36 10.28
N VAL A 33 6.98 -0.07 9.00
CA VAL A 33 5.78 -0.47 8.26
C VAL A 33 6.15 -1.11 6.93
N GLN A 34 5.48 -2.21 6.61
CA GLN A 34 5.51 -2.85 5.31
C GLN A 34 4.09 -2.93 4.75
N THR A 35 3.92 -2.53 3.49
CA THR A 35 2.65 -2.69 2.77
C THR A 35 2.75 -3.88 1.81
N GLN A 36 1.64 -4.60 1.63
CA GLN A 36 1.59 -5.76 0.75
C GLN A 36 0.31 -5.78 -0.09
N LYS A 37 0.41 -6.37 -1.28
CA LYS A 37 -0.72 -6.75 -2.13
C LYS A 37 -0.52 -8.23 -2.45
N LEU A 38 -1.38 -9.08 -1.88
CA LEU A 38 -1.19 -10.54 -1.94
C LEU A 38 -1.23 -11.08 -3.37
N VAL A 39 -2.14 -10.55 -4.20
CA VAL A 39 -2.29 -10.91 -5.61
C VAL A 39 -2.56 -9.64 -6.40
N GLN A 40 -1.83 -9.45 -7.50
CA GLN A 40 -2.12 -8.43 -8.50
C GLN A 40 -2.16 -9.06 -9.89
N THR A 41 -3.25 -8.86 -10.60
CA THR A 41 -3.47 -9.35 -11.97
C THR A 41 -3.28 -8.22 -12.98
N GLY A 42 -3.07 -8.57 -14.26
CA GLY A 42 -2.98 -7.59 -15.34
C GLY A 42 -1.74 -6.67 -15.27
N CYS A 43 -0.65 -7.14 -14.65
CA CYS A 43 0.59 -6.39 -14.51
C CYS A 43 1.72 -7.11 -15.27
N THR A 44 2.39 -6.41 -16.18
CA THR A 44 3.56 -6.92 -16.93
C THR A 44 4.88 -6.56 -16.26
N ASP A 45 4.94 -5.40 -15.58
CA ASP A 45 6.16 -4.89 -14.94
C ASP A 45 5.96 -4.75 -13.42
N ARG A 46 6.04 -3.51 -12.92
CA ARG A 46 5.91 -3.22 -11.49
C ARG A 46 4.43 -3.15 -11.07
N PRO A 47 4.04 -3.81 -9.95
CA PRO A 47 2.67 -3.80 -9.48
C PRO A 47 2.20 -2.39 -9.12
N GLY A 48 1.22 -1.89 -9.89
CA GLY A 48 0.63 -0.55 -9.74
C GLY A 48 0.11 -0.23 -8.34
N ASP A 49 -0.43 -1.20 -7.60
CA ASP A 49 -0.88 -0.96 -6.21
C ASP A 49 0.33 -0.67 -5.30
N ILE A 50 1.40 -1.45 -5.42
CA ILE A 50 2.63 -1.24 -4.64
C ILE A 50 3.30 0.09 -5.02
N LEU A 51 3.34 0.43 -6.31
CA LEU A 51 3.83 1.75 -6.75
C LEU A 51 3.03 2.89 -6.12
N THR A 52 1.70 2.74 -6.05
CA THR A 52 0.81 3.70 -5.39
C THR A 52 1.12 3.81 -3.90
N HIS A 53 1.31 2.68 -3.20
CA HIS A 53 1.69 2.67 -1.79
C HIS A 53 3.00 3.43 -1.58
N ARG A 54 4.06 3.10 -2.34
CA ARG A 54 5.39 3.71 -2.21
C ARG A 54 5.38 5.21 -2.48
N ARG A 55 4.68 5.64 -3.54
CA ARG A 55 4.47 7.06 -3.85
C ARG A 55 3.84 7.80 -2.66
N LEU A 56 2.77 7.25 -2.09
CA LEU A 56 2.07 7.87 -0.97
C LEU A 56 2.89 7.84 0.33
N MET A 57 3.66 6.77 0.56
CA MET A 57 4.63 6.64 1.65
C MET A 57 5.84 7.57 1.51
N LYS A 58 5.98 8.30 0.39
CA LYS A 58 7.17 9.08 0.03
C LYS A 58 8.46 8.23 0.05
N LYS A 59 8.38 7.01 -0.51
CA LYS A 59 9.50 6.09 -0.66
C LYS A 59 9.75 5.81 -2.14
N GLY A 60 11.02 5.72 -2.53
CA GLY A 60 11.42 5.31 -3.88
C GLY A 60 11.21 3.81 -4.11
N TRP A 61 11.20 3.39 -5.38
CA TRP A 61 11.40 2.00 -5.75
C TRP A 61 12.88 1.69 -5.59
N ALA A 62 13.22 0.73 -4.73
CA ALA A 62 14.58 0.23 -4.56
C ALA A 62 14.70 -1.07 -5.35
#